data_AF-A0A7Y8H3S0-F1
#
_entry.id   AF-A0A7Y8H3S0-F1
#
_cell.length_a   1.000
_cell.length_b   1.000
_cell.length_c   1.000
_cell.angle_alpha   90.00
_cell.angle_beta   90.00
_cell.angle_gamma   90.00
#
_symmetry.space_group_name_H-M   'P 1'
#
loop_
_entity.id
_entity.type
_entity.pdbx_description
1 polymer ?
#
loop_
_entity_poly.entity_id
_entity_poly.type
_entity_poly.pdbx_seq_one_letter_code
_entity_poly.pdbx_strand_id
1 'polypeptide(L)'
;MRASLLFAISSFFIFYSCSNTLEDCNCDDNINYSAVIVVDSNGNPVESLTTYSVDYFGDIFRSKIQTTQPGAYVVMDDSYAYNLDPVPSTVTFYAAKGNQEVEGTFIFNTDACKCKVFKISGPDTLILR
;
A
#
# COMPACT_ATOMS: atom_id res chain seq x y z
N MET A 1 36.60 -41.73 57.44
CA MET A 1 36.65 -41.82 55.96
C MET A 1 35.34 -42.41 55.45
N ARG A 2 34.56 -41.61 54.74
CA ARG A 2 33.92 -41.92 53.45
C ARG A 2 33.04 -40.73 53.10
N ALA A 3 33.58 -39.94 52.17
CA ALA A 3 32.90 -38.86 51.49
C ALA A 3 31.90 -39.45 50.49
N SER A 4 30.72 -38.84 50.39
CA SER A 4 29.88 -38.92 49.19
C SER A 4 29.19 -37.57 48.99
N LEU A 5 29.77 -36.78 48.09
CA LEU A 5 29.10 -35.75 47.29
C LEU A 5 27.82 -36.32 46.66
N LEU A 6 26.76 -35.51 46.51
CA LEU A 6 26.12 -35.30 45.20
C LEU A 6 25.01 -34.22 45.24
N PHE A 7 25.38 -33.08 44.66
CA PHE A 7 24.61 -32.20 43.75
C PHE A 7 23.28 -31.58 44.20
N ALA A 8 23.38 -30.27 44.45
CA ALA A 8 22.31 -29.30 44.34
C ALA A 8 21.67 -29.34 42.94
N ILE A 9 20.38 -29.71 42.87
CA ILE A 9 19.58 -29.51 41.66
C ILE A 9 18.93 -28.13 41.80
N SER A 10 19.69 -27.11 41.42
CA SER A 10 19.15 -25.81 41.04
C SER A 10 18.36 -26.01 39.75
N SER A 11 17.06 -26.31 39.88
CA SER A 11 16.12 -26.26 38.76
C SER A 11 16.02 -24.82 38.28
N PHE A 12 16.90 -24.49 37.34
CA PHE A 12 16.87 -23.25 36.58
C PHE A 12 15.56 -23.26 35.79
N PHE A 13 14.60 -22.45 36.26
CA PHE A 13 13.37 -22.15 35.57
C PHE A 13 13.71 -21.53 34.21
N ILE A 14 13.65 -22.32 33.14
CA ILE A 14 13.55 -21.79 31.79
C ILE A 14 12.05 -21.73 31.48
N PHE A 15 11.39 -20.68 32.00
CA PHE A 15 10.15 -20.23 31.39
C PHE A 15 10.53 -19.71 30.00
N TYR A 16 10.36 -20.56 28.99
CA TYR A 16 10.21 -20.11 27.61
C TYR A 16 8.93 -19.28 27.55
N SER A 17 9.02 -17.99 27.87
CA SER A 17 8.03 -17.02 27.40
C SER A 17 8.31 -16.80 25.92
N CYS A 18 7.70 -17.62 25.06
CA CYS A 18 7.42 -17.19 23.70
C CYS A 18 6.36 -16.09 23.80
N SER A 19 6.85 -14.86 23.95
CA SER A 19 6.06 -13.66 23.73
C SER A 19 5.74 -13.59 22.24
N ASN A 20 4.64 -14.23 21.82
CA ASN A 20 4.00 -13.84 20.57
C ASN A 20 3.36 -12.48 20.83
N THR A 21 4.15 -11.42 20.76
CA THR A 21 3.60 -10.08 20.57
C THR A 21 2.98 -10.09 19.18
N LEU A 22 1.69 -10.47 19.12
CA LEU A 22 0.79 -9.89 18.14
C LEU A 22 0.98 -8.39 18.30
N GLU A 23 1.61 -7.78 17.31
CA GLU A 23 1.75 -6.34 17.23
C GLU A 23 0.32 -5.79 17.22
N ASP A 24 -0.07 -5.08 18.29
CA ASP A 24 -1.41 -4.49 18.41
C ASP A 24 -1.51 -3.37 17.37
N CYS A 25 -1.95 -3.74 16.16
CA CYS A 25 -2.13 -2.82 15.06
C CYS A 25 -3.30 -1.89 15.35
N ASN A 26 -2.99 -0.64 15.73
CA ASN A 26 -3.96 0.43 15.90
C ASN A 26 -3.81 1.43 14.75
N CYS A 27 -4.59 1.26 13.69
CA CYS A 27 -4.61 2.19 12.56
C CYS A 27 -5.30 3.51 12.97
N ASP A 28 -4.72 4.65 12.61
CA ASP A 28 -5.43 5.92 12.71
C ASP A 28 -6.49 6.07 11.60
N ASP A 29 -7.52 6.87 11.87
CA ASP A 29 -8.65 7.08 10.96
C ASP A 29 -8.36 8.04 9.79
N ASN A 30 -7.16 8.62 9.68
CA ASN A 30 -6.84 9.57 8.61
C ASN A 30 -6.54 8.84 7.30
N ILE A 31 -7.40 9.00 6.30
CA ILE A 31 -7.18 8.37 5.00
C ILE A 31 -6.16 9.18 4.19
N ASN A 32 -5.06 8.53 3.81
CA ASN A 32 -4.11 9.01 2.82
C ASN A 32 -4.42 8.43 1.43
N TYR A 33 -3.96 9.14 0.40
CA TYR A 33 -4.09 8.71 -0.98
C TYR A 33 -2.93 9.21 -1.83
N SER A 34 -2.66 8.50 -2.93
CA SER A 34 -1.74 8.89 -3.98
C SER A 34 -2.52 9.20 -5.24
N ALA A 35 -2.26 10.36 -5.84
CA ALA A 35 -2.89 10.80 -7.08
C ALA A 35 -1.87 11.02 -8.20
N VAL A 36 -2.37 11.03 -9.43
CA VAL A 36 -1.62 11.39 -10.65
C VAL A 36 -2.38 12.47 -11.41
N ILE A 37 -1.65 13.40 -12.02
CA ILE A 37 -2.24 14.41 -12.91
C ILE A 37 -2.33 13.84 -14.33
N VAL A 38 -3.49 13.93 -14.96
CA VAL A 38 -3.65 13.60 -16.37
C VAL A 38 -3.86 14.89 -17.17
N VAL A 39 -3.00 15.09 -18.17
CA VAL A 39 -3.05 16.26 -19.06
C VAL A 39 -3.20 15.84 -20.53
N ASP A 40 -3.65 16.76 -21.38
CA ASP A 40 -3.62 16.60 -22.82
C ASP A 40 -2.20 16.86 -23.38
N SER A 41 -2.05 16.72 -24.71
CA SER A 41 -0.75 16.96 -25.37
C SER A 41 -0.25 18.41 -25.30
N ASN A 42 -1.10 19.36 -24.89
CA ASN A 42 -0.74 20.77 -24.68
C ASN A 42 -0.48 21.10 -23.19
N GLY A 43 -0.60 20.12 -22.30
CA GLY A 43 -0.42 20.31 -20.86
C GLY A 43 -1.66 20.80 -20.11
N ASN A 44 -2.84 20.83 -20.74
CA ASN A 44 -4.07 21.19 -20.05
C ASN A 44 -4.60 19.99 -19.24
N PRO A 45 -5.11 20.19 -18.01
CA PRO A 45 -5.70 19.10 -17.23
C PRO A 45 -6.91 18.50 -17.93
N VAL A 46 -6.98 17.16 -17.98
CA VAL A 46 -8.11 16.44 -18.55
C VAL A 46 -9.06 16.02 -17.45
N GLU A 47 -10.29 16.49 -17.54
CA GLU A 47 -11.36 16.18 -16.58
C GLU A 47 -12.25 15.02 -17.05
N SER A 48 -12.99 14.46 -16.08
CA SER A 48 -14.03 13.44 -16.27
C SER A 48 -13.54 12.14 -16.95
N LEU A 49 -12.33 11.69 -16.64
CA LEU A 49 -11.83 10.37 -17.05
C LEU A 49 -12.54 9.24 -16.30
N THR A 50 -12.79 8.14 -17.00
CA THR A 50 -13.09 6.85 -16.35
C THR A 50 -11.77 6.24 -15.90
N THR A 51 -11.60 5.97 -14.60
CA THR A 51 -10.32 5.47 -14.06
C THR A 51 -10.47 4.20 -13.25
N TYR A 52 -9.39 3.42 -13.21
CA TYR A 52 -9.19 2.29 -12.30
C TYR A 52 -7.71 1.94 -12.20
N SER A 53 -7.36 1.22 -11.15
CA SER A 53 -6.04 0.62 -10.99
C SER A 53 -6.17 -0.89 -11.00
N VAL A 54 -5.13 -1.58 -11.48
CA VAL A 54 -5.03 -3.04 -11.46
C VAL A 54 -3.71 -3.41 -10.81
N ASP A 55 -3.75 -4.28 -9.81
CA ASP A 55 -2.54 -4.78 -9.16
C ASP A 55 -1.92 -5.96 -9.96
N TYR A 56 -0.84 -6.52 -9.43
CA TYR A 56 -0.16 -7.67 -10.04
C TYR A 56 -1.05 -8.93 -10.12
N PHE A 57 -2.01 -9.09 -9.22
CA PHE A 57 -2.91 -10.24 -9.17
C PHE A 57 -4.15 -10.09 -10.06
N GLY A 58 -4.36 -8.89 -10.62
CA GLY A 58 -5.51 -8.57 -11.47
C GLY A 58 -6.70 -7.99 -10.70
N ASP A 59 -6.53 -7.68 -9.41
CA ASP A 59 -7.57 -7.04 -8.60
C ASP A 59 -7.78 -5.60 -9.08
N ILE A 60 -9.04 -5.25 -9.33
CA ILE A 60 -9.43 -3.93 -9.83
C ILE A 60 -9.79 -3.03 -8.67
N PHE A 61 -9.11 -1.90 -8.58
CA PHE A 61 -9.38 -0.84 -7.63
C PHE A 61 -10.02 0.38 -8.29
N ARG A 62 -11.04 0.93 -7.64
CA ARG A 62 -11.73 2.17 -8.04
C ARG A 62 -11.90 3.05 -6.82
N SER A 63 -11.07 4.09 -6.69
CA SER A 63 -11.20 5.02 -5.57
C SER A 63 -12.53 5.77 -5.64
N LYS A 64 -13.10 6.05 -4.46
CA LYS A 64 -14.27 6.92 -4.29
C LYS A 64 -13.88 8.33 -3.87
N ILE A 65 -12.59 8.56 -3.60
CA ILE A 65 -12.07 9.86 -3.18
C ILE A 65 -12.06 10.79 -4.38
N GLN A 66 -12.64 11.97 -4.20
CA GLN A 66 -12.59 13.04 -5.19
C GLN A 66 -11.50 14.03 -4.83
N THR A 67 -10.74 14.44 -5.83
CA THR A 67 -9.71 15.47 -5.70
C THR A 67 -10.31 16.83 -6.06
N THR A 68 -9.79 17.90 -5.48
CA THR A 68 -10.15 19.28 -5.88
C THR A 68 -9.17 19.86 -6.90
N GLN A 69 -8.07 19.17 -7.16
CA GLN A 69 -7.05 19.58 -8.11
C GLN A 69 -7.46 19.16 -9.54
N PRO A 70 -7.49 20.10 -10.50
CA PRO A 70 -7.83 19.78 -11.88
C PRO A 70 -6.92 18.69 -12.47
N GLY A 71 -7.53 17.72 -13.14
CA GLY A 71 -6.89 16.58 -13.78
C GLY A 71 -6.28 15.57 -12.79
N ALA A 72 -6.48 15.72 -11.48
CA ALA A 72 -5.93 14.79 -10.50
C ALA A 72 -6.84 13.58 -10.29
N TYR A 73 -6.29 12.38 -10.41
CA TYR A 73 -7.01 11.13 -10.21
C TYR A 73 -6.30 10.28 -9.17
N VAL A 74 -7.08 9.74 -8.22
CA VAL A 74 -6.54 8.85 -7.20
C VAL A 74 -6.17 7.51 -7.85
N VAL A 75 -4.90 7.15 -7.69
CA VAL A 75 -4.35 5.86 -8.13
C VAL A 75 -4.61 4.81 -7.06
N MET A 76 -4.40 5.17 -5.80
CA MET A 76 -4.55 4.28 -4.65
C MET A 76 -4.78 5.08 -3.38
N ASP A 77 -5.49 4.50 -2.41
CA ASP A 77 -5.70 5.07 -1.08
C ASP A 77 -5.65 3.98 -0.01
N ASP A 78 -5.64 4.39 1.25
CA ASP A 78 -5.49 3.49 2.41
C ASP A 78 -6.56 2.38 2.47
N SER A 79 -7.72 2.54 1.80
CA SER A 79 -8.73 1.48 1.77
C SER A 79 -8.28 0.21 1.04
N TYR A 80 -7.21 0.30 0.25
CA TYR A 80 -6.61 -0.83 -0.47
C TYR A 80 -5.40 -1.45 0.25
N ALA A 81 -5.03 -0.95 1.43
CA ALA A 81 -3.86 -1.43 2.16
C ALA A 81 -3.89 -2.95 2.43
N TYR A 82 -5.08 -3.53 2.62
CA TYR A 82 -5.26 -4.97 2.84
C TYR A 82 -4.88 -5.85 1.64
N ASN A 83 -5.01 -5.32 0.42
CA ASN A 83 -4.69 -6.00 -0.83
C ASN A 83 -3.20 -5.90 -1.19
N LEU A 84 -2.44 -5.03 -0.51
CA LEU A 84 -1.01 -4.90 -0.72
C LEU A 84 -0.22 -5.76 0.26
N ASP A 85 1.00 -6.08 -0.14
CA ASP A 85 2.02 -6.63 0.75
C ASP A 85 2.98 -5.53 1.23
N PRO A 86 3.66 -5.73 2.38
CA PRO A 86 4.73 -4.83 2.81
C PRO A 86 5.89 -4.75 1.83
N VAL A 87 6.01 -5.74 0.94
CA VAL A 87 6.96 -5.77 -0.16
C VAL A 87 6.43 -4.92 -1.33
N PRO A 88 7.25 -4.02 -1.89
CA PRO A 88 6.87 -3.22 -3.05
C PRO A 88 6.30 -4.05 -4.20
N SER A 89 5.11 -3.65 -4.65
CA SER A 89 4.33 -4.33 -5.68
C SER A 89 3.88 -3.35 -6.74
N THR A 90 3.80 -3.84 -7.97
CA THR A 90 3.42 -3.04 -9.13
C THR A 90 1.91 -2.87 -9.22
N VAL A 91 1.47 -1.66 -9.52
CA VAL A 91 0.08 -1.31 -9.81
C VAL A 91 0.06 -0.51 -11.11
N THR A 92 -0.83 -0.89 -12.04
CA THR A 92 -1.06 -0.13 -13.27
C THR A 92 -2.34 0.66 -13.14
N PHE A 93 -2.22 1.99 -13.25
CA PHE A 93 -3.34 2.90 -13.35
C PHE A 93 -3.79 3.02 -14.79
N TYR A 94 -5.09 3.06 -15.01
CA TYR A 94 -5.75 3.24 -16.30
C TYR A 94 -6.70 4.43 -16.23
N ALA A 95 -6.68 5.28 -17.26
CA ALA A 95 -7.64 6.35 -17.45
C ALA A 95 -8.07 6.46 -18.91
N ALA A 96 -9.37 6.69 -19.14
CA ALA A 96 -9.95 6.75 -20.47
C ALA A 96 -11.00 7.86 -20.63
N LYS A 97 -11.04 8.48 -21.81
CA LYS A 97 -12.09 9.42 -22.25
C LYS A 97 -12.45 9.18 -23.71
N GLY A 98 -13.63 8.60 -23.94
CA GLY A 98 -14.02 8.18 -25.28
C GLY A 98 -13.07 7.09 -25.79
N ASN A 99 -12.38 7.37 -26.90
CA ASN A 99 -11.43 6.43 -27.52
C ASN A 99 -9.95 6.70 -27.14
N GLN A 100 -9.70 7.68 -26.26
CA GLN A 100 -8.36 8.00 -25.79
C GLN A 100 -8.12 7.31 -24.45
N GLU A 101 -6.92 6.74 -24.29
CA GLU A 101 -6.53 5.98 -23.12
C GLU A 101 -5.10 6.36 -22.70
N VAL A 102 -4.83 6.29 -21.41
CA VAL A 102 -3.50 6.41 -20.86
C VAL A 102 -3.35 5.48 -19.67
N GLU A 103 -2.17 4.88 -19.56
CA GLU A 103 -1.80 4.05 -18.43
C GLU A 103 -0.50 4.54 -17.79
N GLY A 104 -0.34 4.26 -16.51
CA GLY A 104 0.88 4.55 -15.76
C GLY A 104 1.19 3.44 -14.77
N THR A 105 2.45 3.05 -14.69
CA THR A 105 2.92 2.05 -13.74
C THR A 105 3.44 2.72 -12.47
N PHE A 106 2.96 2.24 -11.33
CA PHE A 106 3.30 2.69 -10.00
C PHE A 106 3.81 1.51 -9.17
N ILE A 107 4.62 1.82 -8.16
CA ILE A 107 5.05 0.86 -7.15
C ILE A 107 4.52 1.34 -5.82
N PHE A 108 3.77 0.48 -5.16
CA PHE A 108 3.20 0.72 -3.84
C PHE A 108 3.62 -0.39 -2.87
N ASN A 109 3.60 -0.07 -1.59
CA ASN A 109 3.56 -1.07 -0.53
C ASN A 109 2.65 -0.60 0.60
N THR A 110 2.55 -1.42 1.63
CA THR A 110 1.84 -1.10 2.88
C THR A 110 2.75 -1.31 4.09
N ASP A 111 2.32 -0.88 5.26
CA ASP A 111 2.98 -1.23 6.52
C ASP A 111 2.64 -2.67 6.95
N ALA A 112 3.34 -3.20 7.95
CA ALA A 112 3.09 -4.53 8.48
C ALA A 112 1.65 -4.71 8.99
N CYS A 113 1.03 -3.62 9.45
CA CYS A 113 -0.34 -3.58 9.96
C CYS A 113 -1.42 -3.40 8.87
N LYS A 114 -1.03 -3.22 7.60
CA LYS A 114 -1.95 -2.94 6.49
C LYS A 114 -2.89 -1.75 6.75
N CYS A 115 -2.39 -0.71 7.40
CA CYS A 115 -3.11 0.52 7.71
C CYS A 115 -2.95 1.59 6.63
N LYS A 116 -1.74 1.73 6.07
CA LYS A 116 -1.38 2.85 5.20
C LYS A 116 -0.75 2.38 3.90
N VAL A 117 -1.18 2.97 2.79
CA VAL A 117 -0.55 2.75 1.48
C VAL A 117 0.54 3.80 1.25
N PHE A 118 1.71 3.36 0.78
CA PHE A 118 2.81 4.25 0.43
C PHE A 118 3.18 4.11 -1.04
N LYS A 119 3.20 5.24 -1.76
CA LYS A 119 3.80 5.33 -3.10
C LYS A 119 5.32 5.27 -2.97
N ILE A 120 5.93 4.22 -3.51
CA ILE A 120 7.38 4.07 -3.61
C ILE A 120 7.90 4.76 -4.87
N SER A 121 7.22 4.56 -6.00
CA SER A 121 7.57 5.20 -7.27
C SER A 121 6.39 5.26 -8.24
N GLY A 122 6.52 6.10 -9.27
CA GLY A 122 5.55 6.21 -10.35
C GLY A 122 5.46 7.66 -10.85
N PRO A 123 4.85 7.88 -12.03
CA PRO A 123 4.74 9.21 -12.59
C PRO A 123 3.89 10.13 -11.72
N ASP A 124 4.18 11.43 -11.76
CA ASP A 124 3.29 12.46 -11.20
C ASP A 124 2.34 13.03 -12.26
N THR A 125 2.65 12.82 -13.54
CA THR A 125 1.84 13.28 -14.67
C THR A 125 1.81 12.24 -15.78
N LEU A 126 0.63 12.06 -16.37
CA LEU A 126 0.37 11.24 -17.54
C LEU A 126 -0.22 12.10 -18.66
N ILE A 127 0.13 11.78 -19.91
CA ILE A 127 -0.36 12.51 -21.09
C ILE A 127 -1.38 11.62 -21.81
N LEU A 128 -2.63 12.06 -21.85
CA LEU A 128 -3.69 11.42 -22.63
C LEU A 128 -3.49 11.71 -24.12
N ARG A 129 -3.47 10.65 -24.93
CA ARG A 129 -3.27 10.73 -26.38
C ARG A 129 -4.40 10.05 -27.13
#